data_AF-A0A2S7K2U0-F1
#
_entry.id   AF-A0A2S7K2U0-F1
#
_cell.length_a   1.000
_cell.length_b   1.000
_cell.length_c   1.000
_cell.angle_alpha   90.00
_cell.angle_beta   90.00
_cell.angle_gamma   90.00
#
_symmetry.space_group_name_H-M   'P 1'
#
loop_
_entity.id
_entity.type
_entity.pdbx_description
1 polymer ?
#
loop_
_entity_poly.entity_id
_entity_poly.type
_entity_poly.pdbx_seq_one_letter_code
_entity_poly.pdbx_strand_id
1 'polypeptide(L)'
;MFRSALFVSTALAALGFSTSAAFADCTPDSPGGGDTVTCASDDADGLEDGSDNVTVNINAGVTVSNPGGDAIKLKGDANIINNDGALDGDDEGVQIEGANSEVRNNSGASIAGGDRGVQIEGDGTILTNAAGATITGGDRGVEAEDADNVEIYNSGLIEGEDKDGVRAGSGAIIQNNAGATILAGDDGVQIAGDGATITNNGTISALVDQGSGGSSEGITGDDDITLINHGTLEADDDAFQTQLNANVTNTGTIRSINNDGIDIDTGAIVNSGTIIAEGVEDGVDYDAGVDPISISTIDNQAGGVVGVNVDAGNDARQFVTNAGTITGTGGTALFLEEGEDSLTMLGTGVINGVADLGEDDDLLTVMGPQLAAVGGGNLFDGGADIDTIAFDEIASDDLISLTVASLASTLTFRNSDDTVSTLLFANFEYFSLTDGIFSVEEFASAVPVPAAGFLFAGGLGLFGFLRRRARPKV
;
A
#
# COMPACT_ATOMS: atom_id res chain seq x y z
N MET A 1 -96.69 12.66 -47.56
CA MET A 1 -95.58 12.90 -48.51
C MET A 1 -94.30 12.34 -47.89
N PHE A 2 -93.61 11.45 -48.62
CA PHE A 2 -92.24 10.92 -48.46
C PHE A 2 -91.85 10.27 -47.09
N ARG A 3 -91.75 8.94 -46.99
CA ARG A 3 -90.58 8.05 -47.30
C ARG A 3 -89.29 8.41 -46.55
N SER A 4 -88.80 7.51 -45.68
CA SER A 4 -87.58 6.70 -45.92
C SER A 4 -87.08 6.01 -44.65
N ALA A 5 -86.76 4.71 -44.78
CA ALA A 5 -86.08 3.88 -43.80
C ALA A 5 -84.56 4.08 -43.86
N LEU A 6 -83.85 3.87 -42.76
CA LEU A 6 -82.39 3.65 -42.78
C LEU A 6 -82.00 2.60 -41.72
N PHE A 7 -81.37 1.53 -42.22
CA PHE A 7 -80.78 0.43 -41.47
C PHE A 7 -79.55 0.90 -40.68
N VAL A 8 -79.43 0.44 -39.43
CA VAL A 8 -78.21 0.56 -38.62
C VAL A 8 -77.38 -0.70 -38.84
N SER A 9 -76.17 -0.53 -39.36
CA SER A 9 -75.12 -1.55 -39.39
C SER A 9 -74.03 -1.13 -38.41
N THR A 10 -73.86 -1.92 -37.36
CA THR A 10 -72.81 -1.74 -36.35
C THR A 10 -71.54 -2.43 -36.84
N ALA A 11 -70.51 -1.63 -37.14
CA ALA A 11 -69.17 -2.13 -37.45
C ALA A 11 -68.43 -2.48 -36.15
N LEU A 12 -67.92 -3.72 -36.09
CA LEU A 12 -67.07 -4.24 -35.04
C LEU A 12 -65.65 -3.70 -35.24
N ALA A 13 -65.18 -2.85 -34.32
CA ALA A 13 -63.80 -2.35 -34.34
C ALA A 13 -62.85 -3.45 -33.84
N ALA A 14 -61.96 -3.90 -34.72
CA ALA A 14 -60.86 -4.77 -34.34
C ALA A 14 -59.82 -3.95 -33.56
N LEU A 15 -59.62 -4.30 -32.30
CA LEU A 15 -58.52 -3.82 -31.47
C LEU A 15 -57.21 -4.36 -32.06
N GLY A 16 -56.34 -3.47 -32.53
CA GLY A 16 -54.98 -3.80 -32.93
C GLY A 16 -54.19 -4.17 -31.68
N PHE A 17 -53.74 -5.43 -31.60
CA PHE A 17 -52.69 -5.83 -30.68
C PHE A 17 -51.39 -5.12 -31.11
N SER A 18 -50.84 -4.27 -30.25
CA SER A 18 -49.46 -3.83 -30.35
C SER A 18 -48.58 -5.05 -30.06
N THR A 19 -48.03 -5.67 -31.09
CA THR A 19 -46.88 -6.56 -30.92
C THR A 19 -45.73 -5.68 -30.44
N SER A 20 -45.31 -5.84 -29.18
CA SER A 20 -43.99 -5.37 -28.75
C SER A 20 -42.96 -5.91 -29.74
N ALA A 21 -41.97 -5.08 -30.12
CA ALA A 21 -40.85 -5.56 -30.89
C ALA A 21 -40.20 -6.70 -30.09
N ALA A 22 -39.93 -7.83 -30.74
CA ALA A 22 -39.06 -8.83 -30.14
C ALA A 22 -37.68 -8.17 -30.04
N PHE A 23 -37.19 -7.99 -28.81
CA PHE A 23 -35.81 -7.58 -28.60
C PHE A 23 -34.90 -8.64 -29.23
N ALA A 24 -33.81 -8.19 -29.84
CA ALA A 24 -32.79 -9.12 -30.26
C ALA A 24 -32.04 -9.52 -28.99
N ASP A 25 -31.70 -10.79 -28.90
CA ASP A 25 -31.37 -11.41 -27.62
C ASP A 25 -30.10 -12.21 -27.82
N CYS A 26 -29.29 -12.31 -26.79
CA CYS A 26 -28.21 -13.27 -26.67
C CYS A 26 -28.75 -14.69 -26.95
N THR A 27 -28.07 -15.45 -27.82
CA THR A 27 -28.59 -16.78 -28.23
C THR A 27 -27.66 -17.94 -27.87
N PRO A 28 -28.16 -19.01 -27.22
CA PRO A 28 -29.50 -19.13 -26.64
C PRO A 28 -29.66 -18.25 -25.38
N ASP A 29 -30.85 -17.69 -25.20
CA ASP A 29 -31.26 -16.89 -24.03
C ASP A 29 -31.40 -17.74 -22.75
N SER A 30 -31.67 -19.03 -22.92
CA SER A 30 -31.69 -20.00 -21.81
C SER A 30 -30.72 -21.14 -22.08
N PRO A 31 -29.40 -20.91 -21.90
CA PRO A 31 -28.39 -21.94 -22.08
C PRO A 31 -28.55 -23.07 -21.05
N GLY A 32 -28.15 -24.27 -21.43
CA GLY A 32 -27.85 -25.34 -20.47
C GLY A 32 -26.35 -25.42 -20.18
N GLY A 33 -25.98 -26.26 -19.22
CA GLY A 33 -24.57 -26.40 -18.85
C GLY A 33 -23.69 -26.86 -20.02
N GLY A 34 -22.57 -26.16 -20.21
CA GLY A 34 -21.64 -26.37 -21.33
C GLY A 34 -22.03 -25.66 -22.63
N ASP A 35 -23.16 -24.95 -22.68
CA ASP A 35 -23.59 -24.23 -23.87
C ASP A 35 -22.77 -22.96 -24.09
N THR A 36 -22.80 -22.46 -25.33
CA THR A 36 -22.20 -21.18 -25.70
C THR A 36 -23.30 -20.20 -26.12
N VAL A 37 -23.41 -19.10 -25.39
CA VAL A 37 -24.26 -17.96 -25.70
C VAL A 37 -23.48 -16.96 -26.55
N THR A 38 -24.13 -16.40 -27.58
CA THR A 38 -23.55 -15.33 -28.41
C THR A 38 -24.54 -14.19 -28.58
N CYS A 39 -24.13 -13.00 -28.14
CA CYS A 39 -24.84 -11.74 -28.32
C CYS A 39 -24.32 -11.07 -29.59
N ALA A 40 -25.06 -11.20 -30.69
CA ALA A 40 -24.67 -10.68 -32.00
C ALA A 40 -25.35 -9.36 -32.38
N SER A 41 -26.22 -8.86 -31.52
CA SER A 41 -27.02 -7.65 -31.64
C SER A 41 -27.37 -7.19 -30.24
N ASP A 42 -27.72 -5.91 -30.10
CA ASP A 42 -28.08 -5.32 -28.81
C ASP A 42 -29.19 -6.10 -28.12
N ASP A 43 -28.98 -6.32 -26.83
CA ASP A 43 -29.84 -7.01 -25.88
C ASP A 43 -30.25 -6.02 -24.78
N ALA A 44 -31.53 -6.03 -24.42
CA ALA A 44 -32.14 -5.01 -23.57
C ALA A 44 -32.78 -5.57 -22.30
N ASP A 45 -32.64 -6.86 -22.05
CA ASP A 45 -33.15 -7.56 -20.86
C ASP A 45 -32.08 -8.41 -20.15
N GLY A 46 -30.84 -8.38 -20.64
CA GLY A 46 -29.70 -9.01 -19.99
C GLY A 46 -29.72 -10.53 -20.11
N LEU A 47 -28.82 -11.20 -19.40
CA LEU A 47 -28.77 -12.65 -19.36
C LEU A 47 -28.58 -13.13 -17.92
N GLU A 48 -29.51 -13.93 -17.42
CA GLU A 48 -29.40 -14.62 -16.14
C GLU A 48 -29.44 -16.14 -16.36
N ASP A 49 -28.42 -16.86 -15.91
CA ASP A 49 -28.40 -18.32 -15.97
C ASP A 49 -27.74 -18.97 -14.75
N GLY A 50 -28.23 -20.16 -14.40
CA GLY A 50 -27.75 -20.94 -13.26
C GLY A 50 -27.04 -22.24 -13.64
N SER A 51 -26.66 -22.41 -14.90
CA SER A 51 -25.96 -23.59 -15.37
C SER A 51 -24.43 -23.43 -15.27
N ASP A 52 -23.73 -24.56 -15.12
CA ASP A 52 -22.27 -24.58 -15.08
C ASP A 52 -21.65 -24.64 -16.48
N ASN A 53 -20.44 -24.14 -16.63
CA ASN A 53 -19.65 -24.20 -17.87
C ASN A 53 -20.29 -23.49 -19.09
N VAL A 54 -21.17 -22.52 -18.86
CA VAL A 54 -21.70 -21.64 -19.89
C VAL A 54 -20.62 -20.66 -20.34
N THR A 55 -20.48 -20.50 -21.66
CA THR A 55 -19.62 -19.45 -22.25
C THR A 55 -20.49 -18.38 -22.89
N VAL A 56 -20.42 -17.14 -22.41
CA VAL A 56 -21.14 -15.98 -22.97
C VAL A 56 -20.16 -15.14 -23.78
N ASN A 57 -20.46 -14.90 -25.06
CA ASN A 57 -19.67 -14.04 -25.94
C ASN A 57 -20.47 -12.82 -26.37
N ILE A 58 -19.96 -11.63 -26.07
CA ILE A 58 -20.54 -10.35 -26.49
C ILE A 58 -19.69 -9.81 -27.62
N ASN A 59 -20.28 -9.69 -28.80
CA ASN A 59 -19.56 -9.22 -29.98
C ASN A 59 -19.24 -7.71 -29.90
N ALA A 60 -18.19 -7.30 -30.59
CA ALA A 60 -17.83 -5.90 -30.69
C ALA A 60 -18.96 -5.02 -31.25
N GLY A 61 -19.23 -3.91 -30.56
CA GLY A 61 -20.28 -2.96 -30.91
C GLY A 61 -21.70 -3.41 -30.55
N VAL A 62 -21.85 -4.51 -29.82
CA VAL A 62 -23.10 -4.94 -29.19
C VAL A 62 -23.16 -4.39 -27.78
N THR A 63 -24.33 -3.90 -27.37
CA THR A 63 -24.62 -3.58 -25.97
C THR A 63 -25.58 -4.63 -25.40
N VAL A 64 -25.24 -5.23 -24.26
CA VAL A 64 -26.18 -5.97 -23.41
C VAL A 64 -26.52 -5.07 -22.23
N SER A 65 -27.79 -4.81 -22.02
CA SER A 65 -28.28 -3.94 -20.95
C SER A 65 -29.47 -4.55 -20.24
N ASN A 66 -29.66 -4.22 -18.96
CA ASN A 66 -30.79 -4.71 -18.19
C ASN A 66 -31.37 -3.62 -17.26
N PRO A 67 -32.45 -2.94 -17.68
CA PRO A 67 -33.08 -1.93 -16.84
C PRO A 67 -33.63 -2.52 -15.54
N GLY A 68 -33.11 -2.03 -14.41
CA GLY A 68 -33.45 -2.48 -13.07
C GLY A 68 -32.78 -3.78 -12.60
N GLY A 69 -31.70 -4.22 -13.25
CA GLY A 69 -30.91 -5.37 -12.81
C GLY A 69 -29.56 -5.45 -13.52
N ASP A 70 -28.99 -6.66 -13.53
CA ASP A 70 -27.63 -6.90 -13.98
C ASP A 70 -27.57 -7.14 -15.48
N ALA A 71 -26.56 -6.62 -16.18
CA ALA A 71 -26.44 -6.92 -17.61
C ALA A 71 -26.19 -8.42 -17.84
N ILE A 72 -25.33 -9.04 -17.03
CA ILE A 72 -25.10 -10.50 -17.02
C ILE A 72 -25.00 -11.01 -15.58
N LYS A 73 -25.76 -12.06 -15.24
CA LYS A 73 -25.69 -12.76 -13.95
C LYS A 73 -25.54 -14.27 -14.15
N LEU A 74 -24.42 -14.83 -13.70
CA LEU A 74 -24.12 -16.26 -13.83
C LEU A 74 -23.93 -16.91 -12.47
N LYS A 75 -24.80 -17.89 -12.15
CA LYS A 75 -24.84 -18.54 -10.84
C LYS A 75 -24.16 -19.89 -10.76
N GLY A 76 -23.95 -20.53 -11.92
CA GLY A 76 -23.26 -21.81 -12.00
C GLY A 76 -21.73 -21.67 -12.00
N ASP A 77 -21.05 -22.78 -11.78
CA ASP A 77 -19.58 -22.82 -11.68
C ASP A 77 -18.91 -22.84 -13.06
N ALA A 78 -17.63 -22.43 -13.10
CA ALA A 78 -16.76 -22.50 -14.27
C ALA A 78 -17.34 -21.80 -15.52
N ASN A 79 -18.10 -20.73 -15.29
CA ASN A 79 -18.69 -19.93 -16.34
C ASN A 79 -17.68 -18.95 -16.93
N ILE A 80 -17.83 -18.60 -18.20
CA ILE A 80 -16.89 -17.74 -18.92
C ILE A 80 -17.65 -16.62 -19.61
N ILE A 81 -17.27 -15.37 -19.35
CA ILE A 81 -17.74 -14.20 -20.10
C ILE A 81 -16.58 -13.66 -20.94
N ASN A 82 -16.78 -13.54 -22.25
CA ASN A 82 -15.89 -12.85 -23.17
C ASN A 82 -16.61 -11.61 -23.72
N ASN A 83 -16.24 -10.44 -23.22
CA ASN A 83 -16.82 -9.17 -23.62
C ASN A 83 -15.93 -8.46 -24.63
N ASP A 84 -16.37 -8.36 -25.89
CA ASP A 84 -15.79 -7.45 -26.89
C ASP A 84 -16.66 -6.19 -27.10
N GLY A 85 -17.83 -6.11 -26.45
CA GLY A 85 -18.83 -5.05 -26.61
C GLY A 85 -19.01 -4.21 -25.34
N ALA A 86 -20.25 -3.91 -24.99
CA ALA A 86 -20.62 -3.18 -23.79
C ALA A 86 -21.61 -3.99 -22.95
N LEU A 87 -21.33 -4.10 -21.65
CA LEU A 87 -22.26 -4.59 -20.64
C LEU A 87 -22.67 -3.38 -19.78
N ASP A 88 -23.97 -3.12 -19.64
CA ASP A 88 -24.51 -1.91 -19.01
C ASP A 88 -25.71 -2.28 -18.11
N GLY A 89 -25.43 -2.54 -16.84
CA GLY A 89 -26.44 -2.89 -15.84
C GLY A 89 -26.87 -1.69 -15.02
N ASP A 90 -28.16 -1.61 -14.68
CA ASP A 90 -28.64 -0.60 -13.72
C ASP A 90 -28.21 -0.93 -12.28
N ASP A 91 -27.91 -2.20 -11.98
CA ASP A 91 -27.35 -2.69 -10.70
C ASP A 91 -25.90 -3.13 -10.91
N GLU A 92 -25.64 -4.39 -11.30
CA GLU A 92 -24.30 -4.85 -11.69
C GLU A 92 -24.07 -4.85 -13.21
N GLY A 93 -22.87 -4.45 -13.65
CA GLY A 93 -22.44 -4.73 -15.02
C GLY A 93 -22.29 -6.25 -15.27
N VAL A 94 -21.68 -6.96 -14.31
CA VAL A 94 -21.58 -8.42 -14.30
C VAL A 94 -21.67 -8.91 -12.86
N GLN A 95 -22.46 -9.96 -12.61
CA GLN A 95 -22.44 -10.70 -11.34
C GLN A 95 -22.11 -12.18 -11.56
N ILE A 96 -21.14 -12.69 -10.79
CA ILE A 96 -20.69 -14.09 -10.79
C ILE A 96 -20.91 -14.68 -9.39
N GLU A 97 -21.89 -15.57 -9.24
CA GLU A 97 -22.10 -16.30 -7.97
C GLU A 97 -21.34 -17.63 -7.92
N GLY A 98 -21.05 -18.23 -9.08
CA GLY A 98 -20.41 -19.56 -9.16
C GLY A 98 -18.89 -19.52 -9.24
N ALA A 99 -18.25 -20.52 -8.62
CA ALA A 99 -16.81 -20.57 -8.41
C ALA A 99 -16.03 -20.91 -9.69
N ASN A 100 -14.73 -20.56 -9.69
CA ASN A 100 -13.78 -20.83 -10.77
C ASN A 100 -14.23 -20.30 -12.14
N SER A 101 -14.99 -19.21 -12.14
CA SER A 101 -15.47 -18.56 -13.35
C SER A 101 -14.42 -17.59 -13.91
N GLU A 102 -14.61 -17.15 -15.15
CA GLU A 102 -13.70 -16.20 -15.80
C GLU A 102 -14.48 -15.05 -16.46
N VAL A 103 -14.08 -13.82 -16.19
CA VAL A 103 -14.60 -12.61 -16.85
C VAL A 103 -13.47 -11.96 -17.64
N ARG A 104 -13.65 -11.83 -18.95
CA ARG A 104 -12.67 -11.20 -19.85
C ARG A 104 -13.29 -9.98 -20.50
N ASN A 105 -12.89 -8.80 -20.03
CA ASN A 105 -13.21 -7.53 -20.65
C ASN A 105 -12.12 -7.19 -21.67
N ASN A 106 -12.36 -7.48 -22.94
CA ASN A 106 -11.36 -7.39 -23.99
C ASN A 106 -11.09 -5.94 -24.41
N SER A 107 -9.99 -5.73 -25.16
CA SER A 107 -9.55 -4.40 -25.58
C SER A 107 -10.67 -3.59 -26.26
N GLY A 108 -11.01 -2.43 -25.68
CA GLY A 108 -12.03 -1.52 -26.20
C GLY A 108 -13.46 -1.88 -25.80
N ALA A 109 -13.64 -2.93 -25.00
CA ALA A 109 -14.91 -3.28 -24.38
C ALA A 109 -15.13 -2.49 -23.08
N SER A 110 -16.38 -2.42 -22.64
CA SER A 110 -16.78 -1.78 -21.39
C SER A 110 -17.70 -2.66 -20.56
N ILE A 111 -17.53 -2.61 -19.25
CA ILE A 111 -18.50 -3.11 -18.27
C ILE A 111 -18.86 -1.94 -17.37
N ALA A 112 -20.14 -1.62 -17.26
CA ALA A 112 -20.67 -0.56 -16.43
C ALA A 112 -21.83 -1.10 -15.58
N GLY A 113 -21.83 -0.76 -14.29
CA GLY A 113 -22.95 -1.01 -13.39
C GLY A 113 -23.33 0.23 -12.59
N GLY A 114 -24.61 0.39 -12.29
CA GLY A 114 -25.10 1.49 -11.45
C GLY A 114 -24.60 1.41 -10.01
N ASP A 115 -24.40 0.20 -9.47
CA ASP A 115 -23.79 -0.07 -8.18
C ASP A 115 -22.35 -0.57 -8.38
N ARG A 116 -22.19 -1.75 -9.01
CA ARG A 116 -20.86 -2.36 -9.21
C ARG A 116 -20.57 -2.63 -10.68
N GLY A 117 -19.35 -2.33 -11.12
CA GLY A 117 -18.90 -2.74 -12.45
C GLY A 117 -18.93 -4.28 -12.57
N VAL A 118 -18.24 -4.97 -11.67
CA VAL A 118 -18.26 -6.43 -11.56
C VAL A 118 -18.40 -6.86 -10.11
N GLN A 119 -19.35 -7.75 -9.81
CA GLN A 119 -19.49 -8.43 -8.52
C GLN A 119 -19.10 -9.91 -8.64
N ILE A 120 -18.25 -10.39 -7.73
CA ILE A 120 -17.75 -11.75 -7.68
C ILE A 120 -18.02 -12.33 -6.29
N GLU A 121 -18.89 -13.32 -6.21
CA GLU A 121 -19.17 -14.10 -4.99
C GLU A 121 -18.59 -15.53 -5.11
N GLY A 122 -18.17 -15.94 -6.31
CA GLY A 122 -17.59 -17.25 -6.57
C GLY A 122 -16.07 -17.29 -6.35
N ASP A 123 -15.61 -18.14 -5.43
CA ASP A 123 -14.19 -18.39 -5.15
C ASP A 123 -13.36 -18.71 -6.40
N GLY A 124 -12.10 -18.28 -6.42
CA GLY A 124 -11.15 -18.61 -7.49
C GLY A 124 -11.53 -18.05 -8.86
N THR A 125 -12.45 -17.09 -8.91
CA THR A 125 -12.82 -16.41 -10.15
C THR A 125 -11.66 -15.55 -10.66
N ILE A 126 -11.48 -15.54 -11.98
CA ILE A 126 -10.45 -14.75 -12.66
C ILE A 126 -11.11 -13.62 -13.45
N LEU A 127 -10.76 -12.38 -13.12
CA LEU A 127 -11.15 -11.19 -13.87
C LEU A 127 -9.95 -10.65 -14.65
N THR A 128 -10.10 -10.49 -15.96
CA THR A 128 -9.12 -9.84 -16.83
C THR A 128 -9.73 -8.60 -17.47
N ASN A 129 -9.15 -7.43 -17.18
CA ASN A 129 -9.48 -6.16 -17.84
C ASN A 129 -8.36 -5.78 -18.79
N ALA A 130 -8.59 -5.93 -20.09
CA ALA A 130 -7.54 -5.73 -21.10
C ALA A 130 -7.15 -4.26 -21.27
N ALA A 131 -6.01 -4.02 -21.92
CA ALA A 131 -5.58 -2.68 -22.26
C ALA A 131 -6.63 -1.96 -23.14
N GLY A 132 -7.00 -0.74 -22.73
CA GLY A 132 -8.04 0.06 -23.40
C GLY A 132 -9.47 -0.39 -23.11
N ALA A 133 -9.67 -1.38 -22.23
CA ALA A 133 -10.98 -1.74 -21.69
C ALA A 133 -11.27 -0.97 -20.40
N THR A 134 -12.56 -0.80 -20.08
CA THR A 134 -13.01 -0.08 -18.89
C THR A 134 -13.99 -0.93 -18.08
N ILE A 135 -13.83 -0.91 -16.75
CA ILE A 135 -14.81 -1.39 -15.79
C ILE A 135 -15.14 -0.21 -14.87
N THR A 136 -16.41 0.16 -14.80
CA THR A 136 -16.87 1.28 -13.99
C THR A 136 -18.08 0.86 -13.17
N GLY A 137 -18.09 1.16 -11.87
CA GLY A 137 -19.29 1.06 -11.04
C GLY A 137 -19.55 2.35 -10.29
N GLY A 138 -20.84 2.66 -10.06
CA GLY A 138 -21.23 3.85 -9.30
C GLY A 138 -20.65 3.84 -7.88
N ASP A 139 -20.76 2.71 -7.18
CA ASP A 139 -20.11 2.52 -5.88
C ASP A 139 -18.70 1.94 -6.07
N ARG A 140 -18.58 0.74 -6.66
CA ARG A 140 -17.29 0.03 -6.79
C ARG A 140 -16.99 -0.41 -8.21
N GLY A 141 -15.73 -0.32 -8.61
CA GLY A 141 -15.29 -0.89 -9.88
C GLY A 141 -15.42 -2.41 -9.89
N VAL A 142 -14.85 -3.07 -8.89
CA VAL A 142 -14.96 -4.51 -8.67
C VAL A 142 -15.22 -4.80 -7.20
N GLU A 143 -16.24 -5.60 -6.89
CA GLU A 143 -16.50 -6.14 -5.55
C GLU A 143 -16.33 -7.66 -5.56
N ALA A 144 -15.45 -8.15 -4.68
CA ALA A 144 -15.12 -9.56 -4.51
C ALA A 144 -14.89 -9.91 -3.03
N GLU A 145 -15.53 -9.18 -2.10
CA GLU A 145 -15.33 -9.34 -0.66
C GLU A 145 -15.80 -10.70 -0.12
N ASP A 146 -16.84 -11.28 -0.74
CA ASP A 146 -17.44 -12.55 -0.34
C ASP A 146 -16.75 -13.79 -0.97
N ALA A 147 -15.68 -13.59 -1.75
CA ALA A 147 -15.00 -14.65 -2.48
C ALA A 147 -13.50 -14.72 -2.12
N ASP A 148 -13.02 -15.94 -1.92
CA ASP A 148 -11.61 -16.19 -1.62
C ASP A 148 -10.80 -16.48 -2.90
N ASN A 149 -9.52 -16.11 -2.87
CA ASN A 149 -8.54 -16.41 -3.93
C ASN A 149 -8.94 -15.89 -5.32
N VAL A 150 -9.65 -14.76 -5.39
CA VAL A 150 -9.99 -14.11 -6.65
C VAL A 150 -8.72 -13.52 -7.28
N GLU A 151 -8.57 -13.70 -8.60
CA GLU A 151 -7.45 -13.13 -9.36
C GLU A 151 -7.93 -12.00 -10.27
N ILE A 152 -7.41 -10.78 -10.09
CA ILE A 152 -7.78 -9.59 -10.85
C ILE A 152 -6.56 -9.08 -11.62
N TYR A 153 -6.63 -9.17 -12.94
CA TYR A 153 -5.59 -8.71 -13.87
C TYR A 153 -6.06 -7.45 -14.61
N ASN A 154 -5.64 -6.29 -14.12
CA ASN A 154 -5.96 -5.02 -14.75
C ASN A 154 -4.84 -4.56 -15.69
N SER A 155 -5.18 -4.34 -16.96
CA SER A 155 -4.34 -3.68 -17.97
C SER A 155 -5.00 -2.42 -18.54
N GLY A 156 -6.26 -2.13 -18.15
CA GLY A 156 -7.07 -1.02 -18.60
C GLY A 156 -7.40 -0.06 -17.45
N LEU A 157 -8.65 0.39 -17.40
CA LEU A 157 -9.18 1.19 -16.29
C LEU A 157 -10.18 0.36 -15.47
N ILE A 158 -10.02 0.36 -14.16
CA ILE A 158 -11.05 -0.03 -13.19
C ILE A 158 -11.35 1.22 -12.35
N GLU A 159 -12.62 1.59 -12.25
CA GLU A 159 -13.07 2.81 -11.55
C GLU A 159 -14.29 2.50 -10.67
N GLY A 160 -14.18 2.77 -9.37
CA GLY A 160 -15.33 2.95 -8.47
C GLY A 160 -15.55 4.44 -8.27
N GLU A 161 -16.72 4.95 -8.66
CA GLU A 161 -16.94 6.41 -8.68
C GLU A 161 -17.11 6.99 -7.27
N ASP A 162 -17.87 6.32 -6.41
CA ASP A 162 -18.18 6.80 -5.04
C ASP A 162 -17.35 6.10 -3.95
N LYS A 163 -16.94 4.84 -4.15
CA LYS A 163 -16.17 4.03 -3.19
C LYS A 163 -14.94 3.40 -3.84
N ASP A 164 -14.66 2.14 -3.50
CA ASP A 164 -13.40 1.50 -3.83
C ASP A 164 -13.26 1.20 -5.33
N GLY A 165 -12.03 1.32 -5.83
CA GLY A 165 -11.70 0.83 -7.17
C GLY A 165 -11.85 -0.70 -7.22
N VAL A 166 -11.28 -1.38 -6.24
CA VAL A 166 -11.39 -2.84 -6.06
C VAL A 166 -11.56 -3.16 -4.58
N ARG A 167 -12.57 -3.97 -4.24
CA ARG A 167 -12.68 -4.63 -2.94
C ARG A 167 -12.57 -6.13 -3.11
N ALA A 168 -11.74 -6.82 -2.33
CA ALA A 168 -11.54 -8.26 -2.46
C ALA A 168 -11.43 -8.99 -1.10
N GLY A 169 -11.79 -10.28 -1.08
CA GLY A 169 -11.66 -11.16 0.07
C GLY A 169 -10.25 -11.72 0.29
N SER A 170 -10.15 -12.80 1.07
CA SER A 170 -8.87 -13.37 1.51
C SER A 170 -8.10 -14.01 0.37
N GLY A 171 -6.76 -13.91 0.42
CA GLY A 171 -5.87 -14.54 -0.56
C GLY A 171 -5.99 -14.00 -1.99
N ALA A 172 -6.64 -12.84 -2.19
CA ALA A 172 -6.80 -12.24 -3.50
C ALA A 172 -5.44 -11.93 -4.16
N ILE A 173 -5.37 -12.08 -5.48
CA ILE A 173 -4.21 -11.70 -6.28
C ILE A 173 -4.62 -10.55 -7.21
N ILE A 174 -4.05 -9.38 -6.99
CA ILE A 174 -4.38 -8.17 -7.76
C ILE A 174 -3.13 -7.72 -8.52
N GLN A 175 -3.21 -7.70 -9.84
CA GLN A 175 -2.13 -7.25 -10.71
C GLN A 175 -2.60 -6.04 -11.53
N ASN A 176 -2.09 -4.87 -11.17
CA ASN A 176 -2.27 -3.63 -11.93
C ASN A 176 -1.07 -3.43 -12.86
N ASN A 177 -1.24 -3.76 -14.14
CA ASN A 177 -0.16 -3.76 -15.12
C ASN A 177 0.32 -2.35 -15.49
N ALA A 178 1.50 -2.29 -16.13
CA ALA A 178 2.06 -1.03 -16.58
C ALA A 178 1.11 -0.29 -17.54
N GLY A 179 0.83 0.99 -17.22
CA GLY A 179 -0.11 1.83 -17.96
C GLY A 179 -1.58 1.61 -17.63
N ALA A 180 -1.90 0.67 -16.74
CA ALA A 180 -3.24 0.48 -16.19
C ALA A 180 -3.51 1.42 -15.01
N THR A 181 -4.79 1.62 -14.71
CA THR A 181 -5.24 2.48 -13.62
C THR A 181 -6.34 1.79 -12.84
N ILE A 182 -6.22 1.82 -11.52
CA ILE A 182 -7.30 1.59 -10.57
C ILE A 182 -7.56 2.95 -9.92
N LEU A 183 -8.79 3.43 -10.05
CA LEU A 183 -9.23 4.73 -9.52
C LEU A 183 -10.40 4.52 -8.58
N ALA A 184 -10.41 5.23 -7.47
CA ALA A 184 -11.42 5.13 -6.43
C ALA A 184 -11.89 6.51 -5.98
N GLY A 185 -13.15 6.56 -5.55
CA GLY A 185 -13.73 7.66 -4.78
C GLY A 185 -13.44 7.57 -3.28
N ASP A 186 -13.11 6.36 -2.80
CA ASP A 186 -12.71 6.06 -1.41
C ASP A 186 -11.38 5.29 -1.43
N ASP A 187 -11.37 3.96 -1.37
CA ASP A 187 -10.13 3.17 -1.34
C ASP A 187 -9.67 2.68 -2.72
N GLY A 188 -8.39 2.85 -3.05
CA GLY A 188 -7.84 2.33 -4.30
C GLY A 188 -8.03 0.80 -4.40
N VAL A 189 -7.60 0.09 -3.37
CA VAL A 189 -7.85 -1.34 -3.16
C VAL A 189 -8.13 -1.63 -1.69
N GLN A 190 -9.28 -2.23 -1.38
CA GLN A 190 -9.58 -2.69 -0.02
C GLN A 190 -9.62 -4.22 0.05
N ILE A 191 -8.91 -4.79 1.02
CA ILE A 191 -8.93 -6.23 1.30
C ILE A 191 -9.72 -6.46 2.59
N ALA A 192 -10.83 -7.20 2.49
CA ALA A 192 -11.71 -7.51 3.63
C ALA A 192 -11.26 -8.75 4.45
N GLY A 193 -10.02 -9.21 4.25
CA GLY A 193 -9.44 -10.36 4.92
C GLY A 193 -7.92 -10.42 4.73
N ASP A 194 -7.34 -11.60 4.91
CA ASP A 194 -5.88 -11.74 5.06
C ASP A 194 -5.18 -12.25 3.80
N GLY A 195 -3.87 -12.04 3.73
CA GLY A 195 -2.99 -12.80 2.83
C GLY A 195 -3.08 -12.44 1.34
N ALA A 196 -3.64 -11.27 1.01
CA ALA A 196 -3.69 -10.81 -0.37
C ALA A 196 -2.30 -10.42 -0.90
N THR A 197 -2.10 -10.58 -2.22
CA THR A 197 -0.91 -10.13 -2.93
C THR A 197 -1.28 -9.11 -3.99
N ILE A 198 -0.76 -7.89 -3.84
CA ILE A 198 -0.98 -6.79 -4.75
C ILE A 198 0.32 -6.46 -5.47
N THR A 199 0.32 -6.52 -6.81
CA THR A 199 1.42 -6.08 -7.65
C THR A 199 1.00 -4.87 -8.47
N ASN A 200 1.58 -3.71 -8.16
CA ASN A 200 1.30 -2.46 -8.87
C ASN A 200 2.46 -2.06 -9.78
N ASN A 201 2.27 -2.18 -11.09
CA ASN A 201 3.15 -1.62 -12.13
C ASN A 201 2.54 -0.38 -12.80
N GLY A 202 1.27 -0.09 -12.53
CA GLY A 202 0.49 1.00 -13.11
C GLY A 202 0.30 2.15 -12.13
N THR A 203 -0.94 2.63 -12.03
CA THR A 203 -1.37 3.61 -11.02
C THR A 203 -2.52 3.04 -10.20
N ILE A 204 -2.42 3.12 -8.88
CA ILE A 204 -3.54 2.95 -7.95
C ILE A 204 -3.70 4.29 -7.25
N SER A 205 -4.90 4.88 -7.32
CA SER A 205 -5.15 6.25 -6.85
C SER A 205 -6.47 6.37 -6.10
N ALA A 206 -6.38 6.93 -4.89
CA ALA A 206 -7.46 7.30 -3.99
C ALA A 206 -7.41 8.81 -3.66
N LEU A 207 -7.10 9.64 -4.67
CA LEU A 207 -6.97 11.10 -4.51
C LEU A 207 -8.25 11.88 -4.79
N VAL A 208 -9.28 11.19 -5.26
CA VAL A 208 -10.53 11.82 -5.68
C VAL A 208 -11.53 11.65 -4.54
N ASP A 209 -11.48 12.50 -3.52
CA ASP A 209 -12.56 12.55 -2.52
C ASP A 209 -13.84 13.05 -3.21
N GLN A 210 -14.73 12.11 -3.51
CA GLN A 210 -16.05 12.37 -4.11
C GLN A 210 -17.14 12.57 -3.06
N GLY A 211 -16.78 12.71 -1.79
CA GLY A 211 -17.68 12.96 -0.67
C GLY A 211 -18.08 11.71 0.12
N SER A 212 -17.26 10.64 0.08
CA SER A 212 -17.42 9.45 0.95
C SER A 212 -17.29 9.84 2.43
N GLY A 213 -16.55 10.91 2.73
CA GLY A 213 -16.34 11.43 4.09
C GLY A 213 -15.51 10.51 4.98
N GLY A 214 -14.89 9.48 4.38
CA GLY A 214 -13.91 8.60 4.99
C GLY A 214 -12.48 9.13 4.82
N SER A 215 -11.54 8.42 5.45
CA SER A 215 -10.14 8.41 5.07
C SER A 215 -10.03 7.61 3.76
N SER A 216 -9.38 8.16 2.74
CA SER A 216 -9.27 7.52 1.43
C SER A 216 -7.88 6.92 1.29
N GLU A 217 -7.78 5.60 1.46
CA GLU A 217 -6.51 4.90 1.43
C GLU A 217 -6.17 4.38 0.02
N GLY A 218 -4.89 4.31 -0.29
CA GLY A 218 -4.43 3.78 -1.57
C GLY A 218 -4.67 2.26 -1.62
N ILE A 219 -4.22 1.57 -0.58
CA ILE A 219 -4.49 0.15 -0.33
C ILE A 219 -4.72 -0.01 1.18
N THR A 220 -5.80 -0.68 1.56
CA THR A 220 -6.11 -1.00 2.97
C THR A 220 -6.43 -2.49 3.16
N GLY A 221 -6.13 -3.06 4.31
CA GLY A 221 -6.42 -4.46 4.62
C GLY A 221 -6.09 -4.90 6.06
N ASP A 222 -6.37 -6.17 6.36
CA ASP A 222 -6.08 -6.77 7.66
C ASP A 222 -4.61 -7.27 7.72
N ASP A 223 -4.39 -8.58 7.90
CA ASP A 223 -3.07 -9.16 8.14
C ASP A 223 -2.45 -9.80 6.89
N ASP A 224 -1.13 -10.03 6.94
CA ASP A 224 -0.36 -10.83 5.97
C ASP A 224 -0.40 -10.29 4.52
N ILE A 225 -0.66 -9.00 4.34
CA ILE A 225 -0.75 -8.36 3.02
C ILE A 225 0.65 -8.19 2.40
N THR A 226 0.78 -8.61 1.14
CA THR A 226 2.00 -8.41 0.35
C THR A 226 1.80 -7.37 -0.74
N LEU A 227 2.60 -6.30 -0.70
CA LEU A 227 2.64 -5.25 -1.73
C LEU A 227 3.96 -5.29 -2.50
N ILE A 228 3.87 -5.39 -3.83
CA ILE A 228 4.99 -5.20 -4.76
C ILE A 228 4.70 -3.97 -5.63
N ASN A 229 5.31 -2.84 -5.28
CA ASN A 229 5.10 -1.57 -5.97
C ASN A 229 6.28 -1.22 -6.90
N HIS A 230 5.99 -1.19 -8.19
CA HIS A 230 6.85 -0.67 -9.25
C HIS A 230 6.28 0.62 -9.88
N GLY A 231 4.98 0.87 -9.68
CA GLY A 231 4.22 1.97 -10.25
C GLY A 231 4.08 3.16 -9.32
N THR A 232 2.92 3.81 -9.40
CA THR A 232 2.49 4.87 -8.47
C THR A 232 1.35 4.34 -7.62
N LEU A 233 1.51 4.44 -6.30
CA LEU A 233 0.47 4.25 -5.31
C LEU A 233 0.31 5.58 -4.59
N GLU A 234 -0.89 6.16 -4.66
CA GLU A 234 -1.16 7.46 -4.06
C GLU A 234 -2.56 7.58 -3.48
N ALA A 235 -2.66 8.30 -2.37
CA ALA A 235 -3.88 8.42 -1.59
C ALA A 235 -3.98 9.79 -0.92
N ASP A 236 -5.19 10.19 -0.54
CA ASP A 236 -5.37 11.39 0.28
C ASP A 236 -4.90 11.13 1.72
N ASP A 237 -5.34 10.02 2.31
CA ASP A 237 -4.87 9.55 3.63
C ASP A 237 -3.68 8.60 3.43
N ASP A 238 -3.71 7.39 3.99
CA ASP A 238 -2.59 6.47 3.92
C ASP A 238 -2.44 5.86 2.54
N ALA A 239 -1.23 5.90 1.97
CA ALA A 239 -1.02 5.27 0.67
C ALA A 239 -1.06 3.74 0.76
N PHE A 240 -0.65 3.17 1.89
CA PHE A 240 -0.78 1.75 2.21
C PHE A 240 -0.99 1.58 3.72
N GLN A 241 -2.10 0.97 4.12
CA GLN A 241 -2.43 0.72 5.53
C GLN A 241 -2.80 -0.74 5.77
N THR A 242 -2.15 -1.42 6.70
CA THR A 242 -2.48 -2.80 7.08
C THR A 242 -2.13 -3.07 8.53
N GLN A 243 -2.59 -4.17 9.11
CA GLN A 243 -2.26 -4.54 10.49
C GLN A 243 -0.91 -5.31 10.53
N LEU A 244 -0.95 -6.62 10.79
CA LEU A 244 0.24 -7.41 11.12
C LEU A 244 0.88 -8.06 9.90
N ASN A 245 2.20 -8.27 9.99
CA ASN A 245 3.02 -9.02 9.03
C ASN A 245 2.97 -8.51 7.58
N ALA A 246 2.86 -7.20 7.39
CA ALA A 246 2.92 -6.59 6.06
C ALA A 246 4.26 -6.90 5.37
N ASN A 247 4.24 -7.15 4.06
CA ASN A 247 5.46 -7.34 3.27
C ASN A 247 5.45 -6.41 2.06
N VAL A 248 6.23 -5.33 2.13
CA VAL A 248 6.25 -4.27 1.13
C VAL A 248 7.59 -4.26 0.41
N THR A 249 7.56 -4.41 -0.91
CA THR A 249 8.70 -4.15 -1.79
C THR A 249 8.39 -2.96 -2.68
N ASN A 250 9.11 -1.85 -2.48
CA ASN A 250 8.92 -0.62 -3.25
C ASN A 250 10.13 -0.28 -4.12
N THR A 251 9.88 -0.11 -5.41
CA THR A 251 10.82 0.45 -6.40
C THR A 251 10.22 1.64 -7.15
N GLY A 252 8.92 1.87 -6.96
CA GLY A 252 8.14 2.95 -7.56
C GLY A 252 7.96 4.11 -6.59
N THR A 253 6.77 4.68 -6.56
CA THR A 253 6.36 5.73 -5.63
C THR A 253 5.18 5.26 -4.79
N ILE A 254 5.28 5.46 -3.47
CA ILE A 254 4.20 5.37 -2.49
C ILE A 254 4.09 6.76 -1.86
N ARG A 255 2.91 7.36 -1.94
CA ARG A 255 2.73 8.78 -1.62
C ARG A 255 1.36 9.09 -1.04
N SER A 256 1.33 9.59 0.18
CA SER A 256 0.13 10.16 0.82
C SER A 256 0.15 11.69 0.76
N ILE A 257 -1.03 12.30 0.92
CA ILE A 257 -1.18 13.77 1.02
C ILE A 257 -1.25 14.21 2.49
N ASN A 258 -2.18 13.63 3.25
CA ASN A 258 -2.55 14.09 4.58
C ASN A 258 -2.13 13.13 5.70
N ASN A 259 -1.87 11.86 5.39
CA ASN A 259 -1.41 10.86 6.37
C ASN A 259 -0.11 10.17 5.95
N ASP A 260 0.15 8.94 6.38
CA ASP A 260 1.41 8.25 6.22
C ASP A 260 1.58 7.63 4.83
N GLY A 261 2.84 7.55 4.40
CA GLY A 261 3.13 6.79 3.18
C GLY A 261 2.78 5.31 3.36
N ILE A 262 3.12 4.75 4.51
CA ILE A 262 2.85 3.37 4.92
C ILE A 262 2.50 3.42 6.40
N ASP A 263 1.36 2.88 6.78
CA ASP A 263 0.93 2.71 8.18
C ASP A 263 0.73 1.21 8.45
N ILE A 264 1.53 0.63 9.36
CA ILE A 264 1.48 -0.81 9.69
C ILE A 264 1.78 -1.12 11.14
N ASP A 265 1.16 -2.15 11.72
CA ASP A 265 1.56 -2.62 13.07
C ASP A 265 2.94 -3.30 13.03
N THR A 266 3.12 -4.24 12.11
CA THR A 266 4.37 -5.01 11.96
C THR A 266 4.61 -5.43 10.52
N GLY A 267 5.88 -5.59 10.15
CA GLY A 267 6.19 -6.09 8.80
C GLY A 267 7.61 -5.86 8.33
N ALA A 268 7.83 -6.19 7.07
CA ALA A 268 9.09 -5.98 6.37
C ALA A 268 8.90 -5.03 5.17
N ILE A 269 9.69 -3.96 5.13
CA ILE A 269 9.70 -2.98 4.06
C ILE A 269 11.07 -2.98 3.39
N VAL A 270 11.09 -3.27 2.10
CA VAL A 270 12.28 -3.16 1.25
C VAL A 270 12.06 -2.02 0.26
N ASN A 271 12.74 -0.90 0.48
CA ASN A 271 12.57 0.31 -0.32
C ASN A 271 13.80 0.61 -1.16
N SER A 272 13.61 0.79 -2.46
CA SER A 272 14.60 1.37 -3.39
C SER A 272 13.99 2.48 -4.25
N GLY A 273 12.72 2.80 -4.01
CA GLY A 273 11.94 3.84 -4.68
C GLY A 273 11.73 5.05 -3.77
N THR A 274 10.53 5.61 -3.78
CA THR A 274 10.17 6.75 -2.93
C THR A 274 8.96 6.37 -2.07
N ILE A 275 9.05 6.64 -0.77
CA ILE A 275 7.96 6.55 0.19
C ILE A 275 7.91 7.91 0.89
N ILE A 276 6.81 8.65 0.73
CA ILE A 276 6.68 10.01 1.24
C ILE A 276 5.27 10.29 1.73
N ALA A 277 5.17 11.04 2.82
CA ALA A 277 4.01 11.84 3.17
C ALA A 277 4.29 13.30 2.80
N GLU A 278 3.38 13.95 2.05
CA GLU A 278 3.50 15.38 1.74
C GLU A 278 3.10 16.29 2.91
N GLY A 279 2.32 15.74 3.84
CA GLY A 279 1.81 16.39 5.03
C GLY A 279 2.85 16.55 6.15
N VAL A 280 2.36 16.47 7.39
CA VAL A 280 3.21 16.52 8.59
C VAL A 280 3.51 15.14 9.17
N GLU A 281 2.90 14.11 8.59
CA GLU A 281 3.06 12.72 8.97
C GLU A 281 4.28 12.08 8.29
N ASP A 282 4.43 10.78 8.45
CA ASP A 282 5.66 10.04 8.24
C ASP A 282 5.66 9.25 6.91
N GLY A 283 6.86 8.88 6.48
CA GLY A 283 6.97 8.01 5.31
C GLY A 283 6.47 6.60 5.65
N VAL A 284 6.84 6.11 6.83
CA VAL A 284 6.45 4.83 7.42
C VAL A 284 6.15 5.11 8.88
N ASP A 285 4.97 4.72 9.32
CA ASP A 285 4.59 4.67 10.73
C ASP A 285 4.38 3.21 11.18
N TYR A 286 4.72 2.94 12.44
CA TYR A 286 4.49 1.66 13.09
C TYR A 286 3.56 1.80 14.29
N ASP A 287 2.35 1.25 14.16
CA ASP A 287 1.25 1.44 15.10
C ASP A 287 1.47 0.79 16.49
N ALA A 288 0.81 1.30 17.52
CA ALA A 288 0.98 0.85 18.91
C ALA A 288 0.27 -0.49 19.23
N GLY A 289 0.71 -1.19 20.28
CA GLY A 289 -0.01 -2.34 20.85
C GLY A 289 0.42 -3.72 20.33
N VAL A 290 1.56 -3.79 19.67
CA VAL A 290 2.19 -5.03 19.19
C VAL A 290 2.95 -5.77 20.31
N ASP A 291 3.14 -7.09 20.15
CA ASP A 291 3.88 -7.91 21.12
C ASP A 291 5.39 -7.54 21.07
N PRO A 292 6.06 -7.33 22.23
CA PRO A 292 7.49 -7.03 22.29
C PRO A 292 8.43 -8.03 21.58
N ILE A 293 7.95 -9.25 21.29
CA ILE A 293 8.73 -10.24 20.51
C ILE A 293 8.63 -10.05 19.00
N SER A 294 7.70 -9.21 18.53
CA SER A 294 7.54 -8.89 17.12
C SER A 294 8.78 -8.19 16.59
N ILE A 295 9.00 -8.34 15.28
CA ILE A 295 10.15 -7.78 14.60
C ILE A 295 9.64 -7.05 13.38
N SER A 296 9.91 -5.75 13.33
CA SER A 296 9.69 -4.91 12.18
C SER A 296 11.02 -4.57 11.51
N THR A 297 11.05 -4.57 10.17
CA THR A 297 12.30 -4.37 9.43
C THR A 297 12.12 -3.38 8.29
N ILE A 298 13.07 -2.46 8.17
CA ILE A 298 13.19 -1.57 7.02
C ILE A 298 14.57 -1.75 6.39
N ASP A 299 14.60 -2.16 5.12
CA ASP A 299 15.79 -2.13 4.26
C ASP A 299 15.63 -1.02 3.21
N ASN A 300 16.13 0.17 3.54
CA ASN A 300 16.15 1.32 2.65
C ASN A 300 17.41 1.28 1.77
N GLN A 301 17.30 0.70 0.59
CA GLN A 301 18.38 0.54 -0.38
C GLN A 301 18.77 1.86 -1.05
N ALA A 302 19.91 1.84 -1.76
CA ALA A 302 20.42 3.01 -2.47
C ALA A 302 19.40 3.58 -3.47
N GLY A 303 19.14 4.88 -3.39
CA GLY A 303 18.12 5.58 -4.17
C GLY A 303 16.77 5.75 -3.46
N GLY A 304 16.57 5.02 -2.35
CA GLY A 304 15.41 5.12 -1.48
C GLY A 304 15.27 6.47 -0.77
N VAL A 305 14.04 6.96 -0.60
CA VAL A 305 13.67 8.07 0.30
C VAL A 305 12.53 7.62 1.21
N VAL A 306 12.64 7.86 2.53
CA VAL A 306 11.64 7.49 3.55
C VAL A 306 11.81 8.35 4.81
N GLY A 307 10.76 8.59 5.60
CA GLY A 307 10.85 9.01 7.01
C GLY A 307 10.24 7.90 7.86
N VAL A 308 10.75 7.65 9.07
CA VAL A 308 10.32 6.50 9.88
C VAL A 308 9.95 6.96 11.28
N ASN A 309 8.77 6.57 11.71
CA ASN A 309 8.25 6.77 13.05
C ASN A 309 7.72 5.43 13.60
N VAL A 310 7.67 5.34 14.92
CA VAL A 310 7.12 4.24 15.69
C VAL A 310 6.28 4.87 16.78
N ASP A 311 5.06 4.40 16.91
CA ASP A 311 4.06 5.03 17.76
C ASP A 311 4.18 4.57 19.22
N ALA A 312 3.89 5.47 20.16
CA ALA A 312 4.16 5.22 21.58
C ALA A 312 3.38 4.01 22.12
N GLY A 313 4.08 3.06 22.73
CA GLY A 313 3.53 1.79 23.23
C GLY A 313 3.57 0.64 22.20
N ASN A 314 4.31 0.82 21.11
CA ASN A 314 4.92 -0.25 20.36
C ASN A 314 6.23 -0.65 21.05
N ASP A 315 6.28 -1.86 21.63
CA ASP A 315 7.47 -2.40 22.33
C ASP A 315 8.24 -3.40 21.43
N ALA A 316 7.85 -3.54 20.15
CA ALA A 316 8.48 -4.47 19.23
C ALA A 316 9.86 -3.97 18.84
N ARG A 317 10.72 -4.87 18.34
CA ARG A 317 12.05 -4.46 17.88
C ARG A 317 12.03 -4.03 16.43
N GLN A 318 12.60 -2.86 16.15
CA GLN A 318 12.80 -2.33 14.82
C GLN A 318 14.24 -2.53 14.36
N PHE A 319 14.40 -3.12 13.17
CA PHE A 319 15.69 -3.27 12.49
C PHE A 319 15.70 -2.42 11.22
N VAL A 320 16.44 -1.32 11.25
CA VAL A 320 16.56 -0.40 10.13
C VAL A 320 17.94 -0.53 9.50
N THR A 321 18.00 -0.95 8.25
CA THR A 321 19.22 -0.91 7.43
C THR A 321 19.07 0.17 6.37
N ASN A 322 20.03 1.09 6.30
CA ASN A 322 19.96 2.23 5.41
C ASN A 322 21.20 2.35 4.51
N ALA A 323 20.99 2.15 3.21
CA ALA A 323 21.87 2.53 2.12
C ALA A 323 21.30 3.67 1.25
N GLY A 324 20.04 4.05 1.44
CA GLY A 324 19.33 5.13 0.75
C GLY A 324 19.40 6.46 1.50
N THR A 325 18.31 7.22 1.49
CA THR A 325 18.13 8.44 2.28
C THR A 325 16.92 8.27 3.19
N ILE A 326 17.06 8.59 4.47
CA ILE A 326 15.96 8.75 5.41
C ILE A 326 15.86 10.25 5.72
N THR A 327 14.68 10.86 5.57
CA THR A 327 14.48 12.30 5.74
C THR A 327 13.26 12.58 6.59
N GLY A 328 13.45 13.39 7.63
CA GLY A 328 12.38 13.92 8.46
C GLY A 328 12.03 15.35 8.07
N THR A 329 10.77 15.62 7.75
CA THR A 329 10.29 16.98 7.42
C THR A 329 10.14 17.84 8.69
N GLY A 330 9.84 17.22 9.83
CA GLY A 330 9.72 17.84 11.16
C GLY A 330 11.04 18.02 11.93
N GLY A 331 12.15 17.50 11.40
CA GLY A 331 13.48 17.57 12.02
C GLY A 331 13.96 16.26 12.65
N THR A 332 13.05 15.36 13.04
CA THR A 332 13.35 13.96 13.35
C THR A 332 13.07 13.12 12.11
N ALA A 333 14.03 12.30 11.70
CA ALA A 333 13.97 11.48 10.48
C ALA A 333 13.73 10.00 10.78
N LEU A 334 14.15 9.56 11.96
CA LEU A 334 13.97 8.22 12.48
C LEU A 334 13.66 8.35 13.97
N PHE A 335 12.55 7.78 14.39
CA PHE A 335 12.15 7.69 15.79
C PHE A 335 11.63 6.28 16.05
N LEU A 336 12.20 5.57 17.02
CA LEU A 336 11.90 4.15 17.27
C LEU A 336 11.18 3.85 18.61
N GLU A 337 11.06 4.84 19.51
CA GLU A 337 10.34 4.73 20.80
C GLU A 337 10.81 3.60 21.74
N GLU A 338 10.03 2.54 22.00
CA GLU A 338 10.40 1.47 22.96
C GLU A 338 10.82 0.20 22.19
N GLY A 339 11.89 -0.46 22.60
CA GLY A 339 12.35 -1.69 21.94
C GLY A 339 13.87 -1.84 21.97
N GLU A 340 14.40 -3.07 21.96
CA GLU A 340 15.85 -3.25 21.72
C GLU A 340 16.14 -3.11 20.21
N ASP A 341 16.37 -1.89 19.75
CA ASP A 341 16.37 -1.55 18.35
C ASP A 341 17.74 -1.51 17.72
N SER A 342 17.76 -1.51 16.39
CA SER A 342 19.00 -1.33 15.67
C SER A 342 18.89 -0.53 14.39
N LEU A 343 19.83 0.40 14.25
CA LEU A 343 20.08 1.15 13.03
C LEU A 343 21.43 0.75 12.45
N THR A 344 21.42 0.17 11.25
CA THR A 344 22.63 -0.11 10.47
C THR A 344 22.77 0.89 9.33
N MET A 345 23.79 1.75 9.44
CA MET A 345 24.18 2.70 8.41
C MET A 345 25.21 2.07 7.46
N LEU A 346 24.83 1.92 6.19
CA LEU A 346 25.73 1.45 5.12
C LEU A 346 26.38 2.65 4.40
N GLY A 347 27.44 2.41 3.64
CA GLY A 347 28.31 3.49 3.09
C GLY A 347 27.66 4.49 2.11
N THR A 348 26.42 4.28 1.66
CA THR A 348 25.66 5.29 0.88
C THR A 348 24.47 5.85 1.64
N GLY A 349 24.14 5.28 2.80
CA GLY A 349 23.01 5.65 3.63
C GLY A 349 23.14 7.07 4.14
N VAL A 350 22.05 7.85 4.04
CA VAL A 350 21.91 9.22 4.53
C VAL A 350 20.75 9.31 5.51
N ILE A 351 20.95 10.04 6.62
CA ILE A 351 19.88 10.52 7.49
C ILE A 351 19.85 12.04 7.35
N ASN A 352 18.67 12.64 7.14
CA ASN A 352 18.45 14.08 7.11
C ASN A 352 17.48 14.45 8.24
N GLY A 353 18.02 14.71 9.42
CA GLY A 353 17.26 14.91 10.66
C GLY A 353 17.92 14.21 11.85
N VAL A 354 17.23 14.18 12.98
CA VAL A 354 17.61 13.37 14.15
C VAL A 354 17.26 11.91 13.88
N ALA A 355 18.14 10.99 14.25
CA ALA A 355 17.82 9.58 14.44
C ALA A 355 17.83 9.32 15.95
N ASP A 356 16.66 9.04 16.51
CA ASP A 356 16.41 8.84 17.93
C ASP A 356 15.94 7.39 18.14
N LEU A 357 16.74 6.60 18.86
CA LEU A 357 16.53 5.17 19.03
C LEU A 357 15.58 4.86 20.21
N GLY A 358 15.48 5.74 21.20
CA GLY A 358 14.39 5.70 22.17
C GLY A 358 14.75 5.11 23.55
N GLU A 359 13.92 4.23 24.10
CA GLU A 359 14.15 3.51 25.37
C GLU A 359 14.68 2.09 25.11
N ASP A 360 15.20 1.43 26.16
CA ASP A 360 15.88 0.12 26.12
C ASP A 360 17.31 0.16 25.54
N ASP A 361 17.94 -1.00 25.35
CA ASP A 361 19.38 -1.11 25.03
C ASP A 361 19.57 -1.16 23.49
N ASP A 362 19.92 -0.02 22.87
CA ASP A 362 19.94 0.11 21.40
C ASP A 362 21.30 -0.06 20.74
N LEU A 363 21.27 -0.34 19.43
CA LEU A 363 22.46 -0.54 18.60
C LEU A 363 22.49 0.33 17.34
N LEU A 364 23.41 1.29 17.29
CA LEU A 364 23.84 1.94 16.05
C LEU A 364 25.05 1.21 15.46
N THR A 365 24.92 0.59 14.30
CA THR A 365 26.03 0.02 13.53
C THR A 365 26.43 0.90 12.36
N VAL A 366 27.71 1.24 12.26
CA VAL A 366 28.28 2.07 11.18
C VAL A 366 29.21 1.22 10.31
N MET A 367 28.82 1.01 9.05
CA MET A 367 29.53 0.14 8.10
C MET A 367 29.96 0.88 6.81
N GLY A 368 31.12 0.49 6.29
CA GLY A 368 31.58 0.83 4.94
C GLY A 368 32.54 2.03 4.84
N PRO A 369 33.21 2.19 3.67
CA PRO A 369 34.36 3.08 3.51
C PRO A 369 34.00 4.57 3.34
N GLN A 370 32.74 4.88 3.03
CA GLN A 370 32.27 6.24 2.75
C GLN A 370 31.14 6.57 3.71
N LEU A 371 31.32 7.52 4.61
CA LEU A 371 30.20 8.06 5.39
C LEU A 371 29.98 9.48 4.92
N ALA A 372 29.17 9.64 3.87
CA ALA A 372 28.69 10.97 3.48
C ALA A 372 27.73 11.56 4.54
N ALA A 373 27.02 10.70 5.28
CA ALA A 373 25.85 11.06 6.07
C ALA A 373 26.07 11.44 7.52
N VAL A 374 27.26 11.14 8.02
CA VAL A 374 27.55 11.34 9.43
C VAL A 374 28.03 12.81 9.64
N GLY A 375 28.50 13.46 8.56
CA GLY A 375 29.08 14.81 8.55
C GLY A 375 28.13 15.99 8.29
N GLY A 376 26.81 15.81 8.38
CA GLY A 376 25.82 16.86 8.07
C GLY A 376 25.32 17.70 9.25
N GLY A 377 25.67 17.33 10.49
CA GLY A 377 25.05 17.90 11.70
C GLY A 377 23.76 17.19 12.15
N ASN A 378 23.48 16.02 11.57
CA ASN A 378 22.43 15.09 11.99
C ASN A 378 22.84 14.42 13.30
N LEU A 379 21.96 14.43 14.29
CA LEU A 379 22.19 13.84 15.60
C LEU A 379 21.73 12.38 15.59
N PHE A 380 22.60 11.48 16.02
CA PHE A 380 22.21 10.13 16.44
C PHE A 380 22.05 10.13 17.96
N ASP A 381 20.88 9.79 18.46
CA ASP A 381 20.57 9.75 19.88
C ASP A 381 20.21 8.31 20.25
N GLY A 382 20.95 7.70 21.18
CA GLY A 382 20.62 6.39 21.71
C GLY A 382 19.46 6.43 22.71
N GLY A 383 19.17 7.61 23.29
CA GLY A 383 18.03 7.78 24.18
C GLY A 383 18.29 7.33 25.62
N ALA A 384 17.47 6.42 26.15
CA ALA A 384 17.53 5.95 27.52
C ALA A 384 18.37 4.68 27.68
N ASP A 385 18.47 4.18 28.91
CA ASP A 385 19.17 2.93 29.22
C ASP A 385 20.63 2.78 28.70
N ILE A 386 21.00 1.70 28.01
CA ILE A 386 22.41 1.40 27.67
C ILE A 386 22.60 1.16 26.17
N ASP A 387 23.16 2.16 25.51
CA ASP A 387 23.28 2.11 24.06
C ASP A 387 24.71 1.87 23.58
N THR A 388 24.80 1.28 22.39
CA THR A 388 26.07 0.94 21.76
C THR A 388 26.20 1.51 20.36
N ILE A 389 27.34 2.15 20.07
CA ILE A 389 27.78 2.41 18.69
C ILE A 389 28.80 1.35 18.29
N ALA A 390 28.52 0.61 17.24
CA ALA A 390 29.43 -0.38 16.66
C ALA A 390 30.03 0.09 15.34
N PHE A 391 31.35 -0.07 15.20
CA PHE A 391 32.09 0.19 13.97
C PHE A 391 32.74 -1.09 13.47
N ASP A 392 32.35 -1.50 12.27
CA ASP A 392 32.77 -2.82 11.73
C ASP A 392 34.18 -2.78 11.10
N GLU A 393 34.67 -1.59 10.71
CA GLU A 393 35.95 -1.39 10.03
C GLU A 393 36.93 -0.45 10.75
N ILE A 394 36.56 0.08 11.92
CA ILE A 394 37.35 1.11 12.62
C ILE A 394 38.07 0.49 13.83
N ALA A 395 39.37 0.78 13.99
CA ALA A 395 40.14 0.46 15.18
C ALA A 395 40.41 1.73 16.02
N SER A 396 40.89 1.56 17.25
CA SER A 396 41.23 2.70 18.11
C SER A 396 42.30 3.63 17.51
N ASP A 397 43.20 3.11 16.68
CA ASP A 397 44.24 3.87 15.97
C ASP A 397 43.69 4.78 14.84
N ASP A 398 42.45 4.56 14.39
CA ASP A 398 41.79 5.33 13.34
C ASP A 398 41.05 6.57 13.87
N LEU A 399 40.90 6.68 15.19
CA LEU A 399 40.26 7.81 15.84
C LEU A 399 41.12 9.07 15.73
N ILE A 400 40.51 10.21 15.37
CA ILE A 400 41.20 11.48 15.14
C ILE A 400 40.95 12.45 16.30
N SER A 401 39.68 12.65 16.67
CA SER A 401 39.31 13.55 17.77
C SER A 401 37.93 13.24 18.32
N LEU A 402 37.74 13.52 19.60
CA LEU A 402 36.44 13.43 20.29
C LEU A 402 36.24 14.73 21.05
N THR A 403 35.15 15.42 20.73
CA THR A 403 34.70 16.61 21.45
C THR A 403 33.48 16.21 22.27
N VAL A 404 33.65 16.09 23.58
CA VAL A 404 32.55 15.78 24.50
C VAL A 404 31.84 17.06 24.90
N ALA A 405 30.51 17.11 24.73
CA ALA A 405 29.68 18.19 25.26
C ALA A 405 28.50 17.61 26.05
N SER A 406 27.79 18.47 26.78
CA SER A 406 26.69 18.06 27.67
C SER A 406 25.40 17.68 26.94
N LEU A 407 25.30 17.96 25.64
CA LEU A 407 24.10 17.71 24.84
C LEU A 407 24.38 16.70 23.73
N ALA A 408 25.45 16.90 22.96
CA ALA A 408 25.89 15.96 21.94
C ALA A 408 27.42 16.02 21.83
N SER A 409 28.02 14.87 21.58
CA SER A 409 29.46 14.72 21.37
C SER A 409 29.76 14.56 19.89
N THR A 410 30.95 14.97 19.48
CA THR A 410 31.40 14.88 18.10
C THR A 410 32.64 14.00 18.01
N LEU A 411 32.54 12.87 17.33
CA LEU A 411 33.64 11.97 17.03
C LEU A 411 34.13 12.21 15.60
N THR A 412 35.44 12.29 15.39
CA THR A 412 36.07 12.33 14.08
C THR A 412 37.02 11.16 13.96
N PHE A 413 36.97 10.44 12.84
CA PHE A 413 37.74 9.23 12.59
C PHE A 413 38.12 9.11 11.11
N ARG A 414 39.14 8.31 10.84
CA ARG A 414 39.58 7.97 9.48
C ARG A 414 38.85 6.72 9.01
N ASN A 415 38.30 6.75 7.80
CA ASN A 415 37.71 5.58 7.17
C ASN A 415 38.79 4.68 6.53
N SER A 416 38.40 3.47 6.14
CA SER A 416 39.29 2.50 5.48
C SER A 416 39.81 2.97 4.12
N ASP A 417 39.20 3.98 3.49
CA ASP A 417 39.64 4.61 2.24
C ASP A 417 40.46 5.91 2.43
N ASP A 418 40.95 6.17 3.65
CA ASP A 418 41.68 7.38 4.09
C ASP A 418 40.86 8.68 4.12
N THR A 419 39.57 8.66 3.76
CA THR A 419 38.69 9.81 3.98
C THR A 419 38.41 10.01 5.47
N VAL A 420 37.91 11.19 5.85
CA VAL A 420 37.64 11.55 7.24
C VAL A 420 36.16 11.76 7.42
N SER A 421 35.60 11.07 8.41
CA SER A 421 34.19 11.17 8.80
C SER A 421 34.07 11.87 10.15
N THR A 422 32.92 12.48 10.38
CA THR A 422 32.54 13.06 11.68
C THR A 422 31.19 12.52 12.05
N LEU A 423 30.97 12.10 13.30
CA LEU A 423 29.72 11.62 13.89
C LEU A 423 29.29 12.53 15.02
N LEU A 424 28.07 13.04 14.96
CA LEU A 424 27.41 13.75 16.04
C LEU A 424 26.47 12.77 16.74
N PHE A 425 26.68 12.54 18.03
CA PHE A 425 25.91 11.57 18.79
C PHE A 425 25.59 12.05 20.22
N ALA A 426 24.53 11.53 20.81
CA ALA A 426 24.14 11.71 22.21
C ALA A 426 23.71 10.38 22.81
N ASN A 427 23.80 10.26 24.13
CA ASN A 427 23.33 9.09 24.91
C ASN A 427 23.82 7.76 24.31
N PHE A 428 25.14 7.53 24.38
CA PHE A 428 25.74 6.23 24.05
C PHE A 428 26.83 5.91 25.08
N GLU A 429 26.73 4.74 25.70
CA GLU A 429 27.60 4.30 26.80
C GLU A 429 28.80 3.49 26.29
N TYR A 430 28.61 2.74 25.21
CA TYR A 430 29.60 1.80 24.69
C TYR A 430 29.94 2.02 23.21
N PHE A 431 31.21 1.75 22.90
CA PHE A 431 31.77 1.83 21.56
C PHE A 431 32.44 0.50 21.23
N SER A 432 31.88 -0.23 20.27
CA SER A 432 32.47 -1.46 19.75
C SER A 432 33.33 -1.12 18.53
N LEU A 433 34.64 -1.33 18.65
CA LEU A 433 35.62 -1.21 17.59
C LEU A 433 36.16 -2.60 17.24
N THR A 434 36.90 -2.69 16.13
CA THR A 434 37.52 -3.95 15.68
C THR A 434 38.54 -4.53 16.67
N ASP A 435 39.08 -3.72 17.59
CA ASP A 435 40.07 -4.11 18.58
C ASP A 435 39.52 -4.23 20.02
N GLY A 436 38.24 -3.94 20.25
CA GLY A 436 37.59 -4.13 21.54
C GLY A 436 36.30 -3.31 21.73
N ILE A 437 35.63 -3.54 22.86
CA ILE A 437 34.50 -2.75 23.32
C ILE A 437 34.99 -1.83 24.43
N PHE A 438 34.66 -0.55 24.34
CA PHE A 438 35.12 0.50 25.23
C PHE A 438 33.90 1.21 25.82
N SER A 439 33.88 1.41 27.14
CA SER A 439 32.98 2.41 27.73
C SER A 439 33.35 3.81 27.21
N VAL A 440 32.43 4.78 27.27
CA VAL A 440 32.70 6.16 26.84
C VAL A 440 33.94 6.77 27.52
N GLU A 441 34.22 6.41 28.78
CA GLU A 441 35.44 6.86 29.50
C GLU A 441 36.72 6.24 28.91
N GLU A 442 36.70 4.94 28.62
CA GLU A 442 37.82 4.23 28.01
C GLU A 442 38.04 4.70 26.57
N PHE A 443 36.95 4.88 25.82
CA PHE A 443 36.95 5.37 24.45
C PHE A 443 37.55 6.77 24.36
N ALA A 444 37.14 7.69 25.24
CA ALA A 444 37.73 9.04 25.31
C ALA A 444 39.23 9.04 25.61
N SER A 445 39.73 8.02 26.32
CA SER A 445 41.16 7.85 26.58
C SER A 445 41.95 7.27 25.40
N ALA A 446 41.28 6.52 24.52
CA ALA A 446 41.86 5.93 23.32
C ALA A 446 42.04 6.96 22.19
N VAL A 447 41.20 8.00 22.15
CA VAL A 447 41.27 9.06 21.15
C VAL A 447 42.54 9.91 21.34
N PRO A 448 43.36 10.11 20.29
CA PRO A 448 44.55 10.95 20.37
C PRO A 448 44.21 12.39 20.81
N VAL A 449 44.87 12.86 21.87
CA VAL A 449 44.82 14.28 22.25
C VAL A 449 45.53 15.12 21.17
N PRO A 450 44.89 16.16 20.61
CA PRO A 450 45.55 17.02 19.63
C PRO A 450 46.85 17.58 20.18
N ALA A 451 47.93 17.39 19.43
CA ALA A 451 49.21 18.02 19.72
C ALA A 451 49.06 19.55 19.54
N ALA A 452 48.73 20.22 20.64
CA ALA A 452 48.52 21.67 20.83
C ALA A 452 47.06 22.13 20.86
N GLY A 453 46.54 22.35 22.07
CA GLY A 453 45.35 23.17 22.30
C GLY A 453 44.55 22.76 23.52
N PHE A 454 45.04 23.09 24.72
CA PHE A 454 44.20 23.07 25.92
C PHE A 454 42.96 23.95 25.71
N LEU A 455 41.78 23.35 25.75
CA LEU A 455 40.58 23.98 26.31
C LEU A 455 39.76 22.89 27.00
N PHE A 456 40.19 22.55 28.22
CA PHE A 456 39.28 22.04 29.24
C PHE A 456 38.21 23.11 29.45
N ALA A 457 37.01 22.91 28.90
CA ALA A 457 35.81 23.44 29.52
C ALA A 457 35.62 22.62 30.80
N GLY A 458 36.15 23.15 31.91
CA GLY A 458 36.21 22.46 33.19
C GLY A 458 34.82 22.07 33.69
N GLY A 459 34.67 20.81 34.10
CA GLY A 459 33.46 20.35 34.76
C GLY A 459 33.32 18.84 34.96
N LEU A 460 34.41 18.08 35.08
CA LEU A 460 34.36 16.73 35.69
C LEU A 460 33.84 16.86 37.12
N GLY A 461 32.55 16.56 37.34
CA GLY A 461 31.96 16.54 38.67
C GLY A 461 30.45 16.62 38.72
N LEU A 462 29.73 15.69 38.09
CA LEU A 462 28.53 15.03 38.66
C LEU A 462 28.02 13.94 37.70
N PHE A 463 28.60 12.74 37.76
CA PHE A 463 27.86 11.54 37.36
C PHE A 463 26.76 11.34 38.40
N GLY A 464 25.58 11.84 38.09
CA GLY A 464 24.41 11.76 38.94
C GLY A 464 23.18 11.60 38.06
N PHE A 465 22.85 10.34 37.77
CA PHE A 465 21.55 9.87 37.31
C PHE A 465 20.42 10.85 37.67
N LEU A 466 19.91 11.60 36.67
CA LEU A 466 18.55 12.13 36.76
C LEU A 466 17.60 11.08 36.22
N ARG A 467 17.41 10.07 37.07
CA ARG A 467 16.40 9.02 36.93
C ARG A 467 15.02 9.67 36.93
N ARG A 468 14.38 9.80 35.76
CA ARG A 468 13.00 10.26 35.64
C ARG A 468 12.07 9.07 35.90
N ARG A 469 11.96 8.65 37.16
CA ARG A 469 10.86 7.75 37.58
C ARG A 469 9.54 8.50 37.48
N ALA A 470 8.85 8.39 36.36
CA ALA A 470 7.40 8.54 36.35
C ALA A 470 6.81 7.31 37.04
N ARG A 471 6.28 7.50 38.26
CA ARG A 471 5.32 6.56 38.84
C ARG A 471 3.92 7.14 38.61
N PRO A 472 2.99 6.38 38.03
CA PRO A 472 1.61 6.83 37.91
C PRO A 472 1.00 6.97 39.30
N LYS A 473 0.28 8.07 39.51
CA LYS A 473 -0.64 8.18 40.64
C LYS A 473 -1.98 7.61 40.20
N VAL A 474 -2.34 6.52 40.89
CA VAL A 474 -3.67 5.92 41.14
C VAL A 474 -4.84 6.52 40.38
#